data_AF-A0A9D3RRW2-F1
#
_entry.id   AF-A0A9D3RRW2-F1
#
_cell.length_a   1.000
_cell.length_b   1.000
_cell.length_c   1.000
_cell.angle_alpha   90.00
_cell.angle_beta   90.00
_cell.angle_gamma   90.00
#
_symmetry.space_group_name_H-M   'P 1'
#
loop_
_entity.id
_entity.type
_entity.pdbx_description
1 polymer ?
#
loop_
_entity_poly.entity_id
_entity_poly.type
_entity_poly.pdbx_seq_one_letter_code
_entity_poly.pdbx_strand_id
1 'polypeptide(L)'
;MDKYFAKFSSFLRSRRKQGGDMKRLDIFLLCATVSLYKPHEVCGGDCVAETLSEVDASFCHGGLEVIYPDLKISPCSIIPRGQSLRDKMTGEWGPPQVRLTNAEEGKRYALMMVDPDAPSRSSPTLGHWRHWLVADIAGSDLKKGDLKGLVLSEYRRPTPPRSTGLHRYQFMLFEQPADKTLSLSQEESSSLGNWDPQAFIQRFGLGRPLASVQFLTQNPKD
;
A
#
# COMPACT_ATOMS: atom_id res chain seq x y z
N MET A 1 41.55 8.51 -9.15
CA MET A 1 40.85 8.06 -10.36
C MET A 1 41.80 7.70 -11.51
N ASP A 2 43.09 7.39 -11.29
CA ASP A 2 44.05 7.21 -12.41
C ASP A 2 45.00 6.01 -12.27
N LYS A 3 44.50 4.82 -11.92
CA LYS A 3 45.30 3.58 -12.01
C LYS A 3 44.57 2.33 -12.54
N TYR A 4 43.28 2.44 -12.89
CA TYR A 4 42.49 1.29 -13.36
C TYR A 4 42.19 1.28 -14.86
N PHE A 5 42.49 2.36 -15.59
CA PHE A 5 42.24 2.43 -17.04
C PHE A 5 43.33 1.77 -17.92
N ALA A 6 44.50 1.46 -17.35
CA ALA A 6 45.64 0.92 -18.10
C ALA A 6 45.65 -0.62 -18.25
N LYS A 7 44.69 -1.35 -17.67
CA LYS A 7 44.66 -2.84 -17.71
C LYS A 7 43.52 -3.44 -18.55
N PHE A 8 42.62 -2.61 -19.08
CA PHE A 8 41.49 -3.05 -19.91
C PHE A 8 41.81 -3.04 -21.42
N SER A 9 42.86 -2.31 -21.82
CA SER A 9 43.28 -2.13 -23.21
C SER A 9 44.06 -3.34 -23.81
N SER A 10 44.64 -4.21 -22.99
CA SER A 10 45.42 -5.37 -23.50
C SER A 10 44.64 -6.68 -23.63
N PHE A 11 43.40 -6.75 -23.13
CA PHE A 11 42.59 -7.98 -23.17
C PHE A 11 41.73 -8.10 -24.45
N LEU A 12 41.41 -6.97 -25.09
CA LEU A 12 40.54 -6.93 -26.27
C LEU A 12 41.27 -7.01 -27.63
N ARG A 13 42.60 -7.29 -27.63
CA ARG A 13 43.39 -7.48 -28.87
C ARG A 13 43.82 -8.92 -29.17
N SER A 14 43.31 -9.93 -28.45
CA SER A 14 43.76 -11.32 -28.63
C SER A 14 42.66 -12.37 -28.83
N ARG A 15 41.49 -11.99 -29.37
CA ARG A 15 40.52 -12.98 -29.91
C ARG A 15 39.89 -12.51 -31.21
N ARG A 16 40.71 -12.50 -32.26
CA ARG A 16 40.25 -12.54 -33.65
C ARG A 16 41.18 -13.45 -34.44
N LYS A 17 40.98 -14.77 -34.33
CA LYS A 17 41.37 -15.80 -35.32
C LYS A 17 41.01 -17.21 -34.82
N GLN A 18 40.37 -17.98 -35.72
CA GLN A 18 40.11 -19.44 -35.71
C GLN A 18 39.00 -19.89 -34.71
N GLY A 19 37.91 -20.59 -35.08
CA GLY A 19 37.56 -21.41 -36.23
C GLY A 19 37.70 -22.90 -35.90
N GLY A 20 36.61 -23.59 -35.52
CA GLY A 20 36.60 -25.07 -35.44
C GLY A 20 35.72 -25.71 -34.36
N ASP A 21 34.65 -26.36 -34.84
CA ASP A 21 34.07 -27.68 -34.51
C ASP A 21 33.62 -28.12 -33.10
N MET A 22 32.54 -28.91 -33.11
CA MET A 22 31.64 -29.29 -32.04
C MET A 22 31.85 -30.76 -31.61
N LYS A 23 32.06 -31.04 -30.31
CA LYS A 23 31.69 -32.30 -29.59
C LYS A 23 32.09 -32.33 -28.09
N ARG A 24 31.09 -32.70 -27.26
CA ARG A 24 31.07 -33.34 -25.91
C ARG A 24 31.88 -32.69 -24.77
N LEU A 25 31.20 -32.05 -23.80
CA LEU A 25 30.62 -32.58 -22.55
C LEU A 25 31.66 -32.63 -21.41
N ASP A 26 31.55 -31.71 -20.44
CA ASP A 26 31.62 -32.06 -19.02
C ASP A 26 31.18 -30.91 -18.11
N ILE A 27 30.54 -31.34 -17.03
CA ILE A 27 29.76 -30.64 -16.01
C ILE A 27 30.68 -29.83 -15.09
N PHE A 28 30.41 -28.54 -14.87
CA PHE A 28 30.71 -27.88 -13.60
C PHE A 28 29.61 -26.90 -13.20
N LEU A 29 28.95 -27.31 -12.12
CA LEU A 29 28.01 -26.58 -11.29
C LEU A 29 28.67 -25.30 -10.75
N LEU A 30 28.18 -24.11 -11.14
CA LEU A 30 28.46 -22.88 -10.42
C LEU A 30 27.17 -22.07 -10.28
N CYS A 31 26.68 -22.10 -9.04
CA CYS A 31 25.62 -21.33 -8.44
C CYS A 31 25.49 -19.92 -9.06
N ALA A 32 24.39 -19.65 -9.78
CA ALA A 32 24.05 -18.30 -10.18
C ALA A 32 23.65 -17.53 -8.90
N THR A 33 24.58 -16.74 -8.39
CA THR A 33 24.36 -15.83 -7.28
C THR A 33 23.19 -14.90 -7.61
N VAL A 34 22.11 -15.03 -6.83
CA VAL A 34 21.03 -14.05 -6.76
C VAL A 34 21.67 -12.70 -6.48
N SER A 35 21.54 -11.77 -7.43
CA SER A 35 21.97 -10.39 -7.25
C SER A 35 21.05 -9.75 -6.21
N LEU A 36 21.43 -9.84 -4.93
CA LEU A 36 20.81 -9.08 -3.85
C LEU A 36 21.09 -7.60 -4.13
N TYR A 37 20.08 -6.90 -4.64
CA TYR A 37 20.01 -5.44 -4.60
C TYR A 37 20.17 -5.02 -3.14
N LYS A 38 21.33 -4.45 -2.78
CA LYS A 38 21.52 -3.79 -1.49
C LYS A 38 20.83 -2.43 -1.57
N PRO A 39 19.81 -2.13 -0.75
CA PRO A 39 19.38 -0.77 -0.57
C PRO A 39 20.51 0.03 0.08
N HIS A 40 20.66 1.27 -0.35
CA HIS A 40 21.66 2.20 0.16
C HIS A 40 21.23 2.62 1.58
N GLU A 41 21.66 1.85 2.57
CA GLU A 41 21.44 2.10 3.99
C GLU A 41 22.45 3.13 4.48
N VAL A 42 21.98 4.34 4.76
CA VAL A 42 22.69 5.28 5.63
C VAL A 42 21.70 5.71 6.70
N CYS A 43 21.52 4.83 7.69
CA CYS A 43 20.97 5.18 8.99
C CYS A 43 22.06 4.91 10.02
N GLY A 44 22.71 5.96 10.51
CA GLY A 44 23.63 5.86 11.64
C GLY A 44 22.84 5.66 12.94
N GLY A 45 23.01 4.51 13.58
CA GLY A 45 22.51 4.20 14.94
C GLY A 45 21.03 3.81 15.04
N ASP A 46 20.77 2.58 15.49
CA ASP A 46 19.50 2.04 16.02
C ASP A 46 18.20 2.29 15.23
N CYS A 47 18.25 2.26 13.90
CA CYS A 47 17.03 2.09 13.10
C CYS A 47 16.67 0.60 13.03
N VAL A 48 15.90 0.10 14.00
CA VAL A 48 15.19 -1.18 13.80
C VAL A 48 14.19 -0.96 12.68
N ALA A 49 14.41 -1.60 11.53
CA ALA A 49 13.44 -1.59 10.45
C ALA A 49 12.15 -2.28 10.93
N GLU A 50 11.14 -1.48 11.26
CA GLU A 50 9.80 -1.97 11.58
C GLU A 50 9.29 -2.75 10.35
N THR A 51 9.22 -4.07 10.46
CA THR A 51 8.81 -4.96 9.37
C THR A 51 7.38 -5.41 9.62
N LEU A 52 6.56 -5.46 8.57
CA LEU A 52 5.20 -5.99 8.66
C LEU A 52 5.20 -7.48 9.01
N SER A 53 4.22 -7.89 9.82
CA SER A 53 3.92 -9.31 10.00
C SER A 53 3.42 -9.92 8.69
N GLU A 54 3.57 -11.24 8.52
CA GLU A 54 3.05 -11.95 7.33
C GLU A 54 1.53 -11.76 7.19
N VAL A 55 0.80 -11.78 8.31
CA VAL A 55 -0.64 -11.53 8.35
C VAL A 55 -0.97 -10.13 7.82
N ASP A 56 -0.25 -9.11 8.30
CA ASP A 56 -0.48 -7.74 7.86
C ASP A 56 -0.04 -7.53 6.39
N ALA A 57 1.03 -8.18 5.95
CA ALA A 57 1.45 -8.14 4.55
C ALA A 57 0.42 -8.81 3.61
N SER A 58 -0.18 -9.93 4.03
CA SER A 58 -1.15 -10.70 3.25
C SER A 58 -2.45 -9.95 2.95
N PHE A 59 -2.75 -8.89 3.70
CA PHE A 59 -3.90 -8.03 3.43
C PHE A 59 -3.78 -7.35 2.06
N CYS A 60 -2.57 -7.00 1.63
CA CYS A 60 -2.33 -6.27 0.39
C CYS A 60 -2.42 -7.14 -0.86
N HIS A 61 -3.25 -6.74 -1.80
CA HIS A 61 -3.31 -7.35 -3.14
C HIS A 61 -3.93 -6.38 -4.16
N GLY A 62 -3.84 -6.73 -5.44
CA GLY A 62 -4.53 -6.01 -6.52
C GLY A 62 -3.91 -4.66 -6.92
N GLY A 63 -2.81 -4.23 -6.30
CA GLY A 63 -2.00 -3.09 -6.78
C GLY A 63 -2.61 -1.71 -6.52
N LEU A 64 -3.47 -1.57 -5.50
CA LEU A 64 -3.99 -0.27 -5.08
C LEU A 64 -2.87 0.62 -4.55
N GLU A 65 -2.85 1.88 -4.98
CA GLU A 65 -1.87 2.88 -4.53
C GLU A 65 -2.59 3.97 -3.74
N VAL A 66 -2.09 4.27 -2.53
CA VAL A 66 -2.54 5.42 -1.72
C VAL A 66 -1.41 6.43 -1.67
N ILE A 67 -1.68 7.67 -2.10
CA ILE A 67 -0.66 8.69 -2.36
C ILE A 67 -1.00 9.95 -1.56
N TYR A 68 -0.22 10.19 -0.53
CA TYR A 68 -0.13 11.45 0.20
C TYR A 68 0.97 12.33 -0.43
N PRO A 69 1.06 13.65 -0.12
CA PRO A 69 2.01 14.57 -0.73
C PRO A 69 3.47 14.08 -0.76
N ASP A 70 3.97 13.58 0.38
CA ASP A 70 5.37 13.13 0.51
C ASP A 70 5.49 11.61 0.72
N LEU A 71 4.41 10.85 0.49
CA LEU A 71 4.35 9.43 0.84
C LEU A 71 3.44 8.65 -0.11
N LYS A 72 4.03 7.68 -0.81
CA LYS A 72 3.29 6.69 -1.60
C LYS A 72 3.29 5.34 -0.88
N ILE A 73 2.10 4.77 -0.72
CA ILE A 73 1.87 3.48 -0.06
C ILE A 73 1.45 2.48 -1.12
N SER A 74 2.42 1.66 -1.54
CA SER A 74 2.25 0.49 -2.41
C SER A 74 3.59 -0.27 -2.44
N PRO A 75 3.71 -1.48 -1.88
CA PRO A 75 2.68 -2.29 -1.19
C PRO A 75 2.40 -1.80 0.24
N CYS A 76 1.79 -2.66 1.07
CA CYS A 76 1.59 -2.43 2.50
C CYS A 76 2.90 -2.04 3.18
N SER A 77 2.83 -1.09 4.11
CA SER A 77 4.02 -0.66 4.86
C SER A 77 3.66 -0.14 6.25
N ILE A 78 4.67 -0.04 7.11
CA ILE A 78 4.59 0.73 8.34
C ILE A 78 5.08 2.13 8.03
N ILE A 79 4.34 3.16 8.45
CA ILE A 79 4.76 4.55 8.25
C ILE A 79 6.01 4.79 9.11
N PRO A 80 7.16 5.15 8.53
CA PRO A 80 8.39 5.26 9.28
C PRO A 80 8.34 6.46 10.24
N ARG A 81 9.13 6.38 11.31
CA ARG A 81 9.24 7.46 12.32
C ARG A 81 9.94 8.71 11.77
N GLY A 82 10.79 8.55 10.75
CA GLY A 82 11.55 9.64 10.16
C GLY A 82 10.68 10.65 9.39
N GLN A 83 11.27 11.83 9.14
CA GLN A 83 10.71 12.89 8.27
C GLN A 83 9.33 13.44 8.69
N SER A 84 8.95 13.23 9.96
CA SER A 84 7.67 13.69 10.53
C SER A 84 6.43 13.24 9.74
N LEU A 85 6.52 12.11 9.03
CA LEU A 85 5.41 11.62 8.20
C LEU A 85 4.17 11.29 9.05
N ARG A 86 4.38 10.74 10.26
CA ARG A 86 3.29 10.47 11.22
C ARG A 86 2.62 11.77 11.69
N ASP A 87 3.38 12.83 11.95
CA ASP A 87 2.84 14.15 12.30
C ASP A 87 2.00 14.74 11.16
N LYS A 88 2.57 14.76 9.94
CA LYS A 88 1.89 15.29 8.75
C LYS A 88 0.62 14.52 8.43
N MET A 89 0.66 13.18 8.51
CA MET A 89 -0.50 12.33 8.27
C MET A 89 -1.63 12.56 9.27
N THR A 90 -1.29 12.77 10.55
CA THR A 90 -2.28 12.94 11.62
C THR A 90 -2.80 14.37 11.74
N GLY A 91 -2.00 15.38 11.38
CA GLY A 91 -2.32 16.80 11.61
C GLY A 91 -2.49 17.68 10.38
N GLU A 92 -1.94 17.31 9.22
CA GLU A 92 -1.82 18.21 8.07
C GLU A 92 -2.57 17.68 6.83
N TRP A 93 -2.18 16.50 6.34
CA TRP A 93 -2.61 16.01 5.02
C TRP A 93 -4.10 15.69 4.96
N GLY A 94 -4.76 16.14 3.90
CA GLY A 94 -6.15 15.80 3.60
C GLY A 94 -6.30 14.37 3.04
N PRO A 95 -7.45 14.07 2.40
CA PRO A 95 -7.64 12.78 1.74
C PRO A 95 -6.52 12.51 0.72
N PRO A 96 -5.95 11.30 0.71
CA PRO A 96 -4.94 10.94 -0.27
C PRO A 96 -5.57 10.76 -1.66
N GLN A 97 -4.74 10.86 -2.69
CA GLN A 97 -5.09 10.29 -3.99
C GLN A 97 -5.10 8.77 -3.87
N VAL A 98 -6.08 8.11 -4.48
CA VAL A 98 -6.13 6.64 -4.53
C VAL A 98 -6.20 6.20 -5.97
N ARG A 99 -5.23 5.40 -6.39
CA ARG A 99 -5.04 5.05 -7.81
C ARG A 99 -5.02 3.55 -8.01
N LEU A 100 -5.73 3.10 -9.04
CA LEU A 100 -5.65 1.74 -9.56
C LEU A 100 -5.38 1.82 -11.07
N THR A 101 -4.17 1.47 -11.50
CA THR A 101 -3.73 1.68 -12.89
C THR A 101 -4.48 0.82 -13.91
N ASN A 102 -4.96 -0.34 -13.49
CA ASN A 102 -5.76 -1.28 -14.30
C ASN A 102 -7.27 -1.12 -14.08
N ALA A 103 -7.75 -0.01 -13.48
CA ALA A 103 -9.17 0.27 -13.41
C ALA A 103 -9.77 0.34 -14.83
N GLU A 104 -10.94 -0.30 -14.99
CA GLU A 104 -11.65 -0.38 -16.25
C GLU A 104 -12.52 0.85 -16.44
N GLU A 105 -12.45 1.43 -17.63
CA GLU A 105 -13.30 2.56 -18.01
C GLU A 105 -14.74 2.06 -18.21
N GLY A 106 -15.72 2.88 -17.83
CA GLY A 106 -17.15 2.52 -17.86
C GLY A 106 -17.64 1.72 -16.64
N LYS A 107 -16.73 1.22 -15.78
CA LYS A 107 -17.08 0.66 -14.48
C LYS A 107 -17.12 1.72 -13.38
N ARG A 108 -17.86 1.40 -12.31
CA ARG A 108 -17.90 2.17 -11.07
C ARG A 108 -17.25 1.38 -9.95
N TYR A 109 -16.69 2.10 -8.98
CA TYR A 109 -15.99 1.52 -7.85
C TYR A 109 -16.45 2.16 -6.54
N ALA A 110 -16.28 1.42 -5.46
CA ALA A 110 -16.46 1.92 -4.10
C ALA A 110 -15.15 1.74 -3.32
N LEU A 111 -14.73 2.79 -2.62
CA LEU A 111 -13.57 2.79 -1.74
C LEU A 111 -14.03 2.86 -0.28
N MET A 112 -13.46 1.97 0.54
CA MET A 112 -13.65 1.95 1.99
C MET A 112 -12.30 2.10 2.68
N MET A 113 -12.21 2.98 3.68
CA MET A 113 -11.09 3.09 4.61
C MET A 113 -11.58 2.84 6.04
N VAL A 114 -11.01 1.85 6.73
CA VAL A 114 -11.36 1.50 8.11
C VAL A 114 -10.14 1.31 9.00
N ASP A 115 -10.32 1.52 10.30
CA ASP A 115 -9.39 1.15 11.36
C ASP A 115 -10.02 0.03 12.22
N PRO A 116 -9.59 -1.24 12.08
CA PRO A 116 -10.06 -2.35 12.91
C PRO A 116 -9.53 -2.29 14.35
N ASP A 117 -8.56 -1.42 14.63
CA ASP A 117 -7.80 -1.39 15.87
C ASP A 117 -8.29 -0.28 16.82
N ALA A 118 -9.40 0.41 16.55
CA ALA A 118 -9.89 1.46 17.42
C ALA A 118 -10.52 0.91 18.73
N PRO A 119 -10.22 1.47 19.94
CA PRO A 119 -9.24 2.52 20.21
C PRO A 119 -7.80 2.01 20.37
N SER A 120 -7.58 0.70 20.52
CA SER A 120 -6.24 0.09 20.46
C SER A 120 -6.29 -1.32 19.86
N ARG A 121 -5.22 -1.75 19.19
CA ARG A 121 -5.13 -3.09 18.58
C ARG A 121 -5.30 -4.23 19.60
N SER A 122 -4.89 -4.01 20.85
CA SER A 122 -5.02 -4.97 21.94
C SER A 122 -6.42 -4.99 22.58
N SER A 123 -7.22 -3.93 22.41
CA SER A 123 -8.59 -3.82 22.91
C SER A 123 -9.44 -2.99 21.94
N PRO A 124 -9.85 -3.57 20.79
CA PRO A 124 -10.48 -2.83 19.69
C PRO A 124 -12.01 -2.70 19.88
N THR A 125 -12.45 -2.12 21.00
CA THR A 125 -13.88 -2.02 21.37
C THR A 125 -14.71 -1.06 20.53
N LEU A 126 -14.07 -0.31 19.62
CA LEU A 126 -14.72 0.60 18.66
C LEU A 126 -14.40 0.22 17.20
N GLY A 127 -13.68 -0.89 16.99
CA GLY A 127 -13.35 -1.43 15.67
C GLY A 127 -14.58 -2.10 15.03
N HIS A 128 -14.84 -1.95 13.74
CA HIS A 128 -14.11 -1.13 12.78
C HIS A 128 -14.55 0.34 12.87
N TRP A 129 -13.59 1.26 12.90
CA TRP A 129 -13.85 2.69 12.79
C TRP A 129 -13.81 3.13 11.34
N ARG A 130 -14.90 3.71 10.84
CA ARG A 130 -15.01 4.17 9.45
C ARG A 130 -14.30 5.51 9.25
N HIS A 131 -13.23 5.50 8.47
CA HIS A 131 -12.41 6.67 8.16
C HIS A 131 -12.78 7.34 6.84
N TRP A 132 -13.21 6.58 5.85
CA TRP A 132 -13.62 7.12 4.55
C TRP A 132 -14.51 6.12 3.82
N LEU A 133 -15.56 6.61 3.16
CA LEU A 133 -16.40 5.77 2.31
C LEU A 133 -16.88 6.59 1.11
N VAL A 134 -16.47 6.18 -0.09
CA VAL A 134 -16.82 6.84 -1.33
C VAL A 134 -17.37 5.80 -2.30
N ALA A 135 -18.56 6.06 -2.85
CA ALA A 135 -19.20 5.23 -3.85
C ALA A 135 -19.21 5.94 -5.21
N ASP A 136 -19.69 5.26 -6.25
CA ASP A 136 -19.87 5.80 -7.59
C ASP A 136 -18.59 6.41 -8.20
N ILE A 137 -17.42 5.87 -7.84
CA ILE A 137 -16.14 6.34 -8.39
C ILE A 137 -16.02 5.84 -9.82
N ALA A 138 -15.92 6.74 -10.79
CA ALA A 138 -15.70 6.36 -12.18
C ALA A 138 -14.29 5.74 -12.36
N GLY A 139 -14.21 4.63 -13.08
CA GLY A 139 -12.91 3.96 -13.34
C GLY A 139 -11.86 4.85 -14.00
N SER A 140 -12.28 5.81 -14.84
CA SER A 140 -11.39 6.81 -15.45
C SER A 140 -10.76 7.76 -14.44
N ASP A 141 -11.50 8.10 -13.38
CA ASP A 141 -11.04 9.00 -12.31
C ASP A 141 -10.15 8.24 -11.32
N LEU A 142 -10.55 7.02 -10.98
CA LEU A 142 -9.74 6.09 -10.19
C LEU A 142 -8.37 5.79 -10.85
N LYS A 143 -8.32 5.62 -12.17
CA LYS A 143 -7.07 5.41 -12.91
C LYS A 143 -6.12 6.61 -12.80
N LYS A 144 -6.67 7.82 -12.70
CA LYS A 144 -5.89 9.07 -12.55
C LYS A 144 -5.47 9.35 -11.11
N GLY A 145 -6.12 8.73 -10.12
CA GLY A 145 -5.91 9.01 -8.70
C GLY A 145 -6.78 10.16 -8.16
N ASP A 146 -7.67 10.72 -8.98
CA ASP A 146 -8.52 11.85 -8.66
C ASP A 146 -9.89 11.34 -8.22
N LEU A 147 -10.04 10.93 -6.95
CA LEU A 147 -11.29 10.32 -6.48
C LEU A 147 -12.44 11.32 -6.51
N LYS A 148 -13.36 11.09 -7.45
CA LYS A 148 -14.66 11.75 -7.54
C LYS A 148 -15.74 10.70 -7.44
N GLY A 149 -16.75 10.97 -6.63
CA GLY A 149 -17.84 10.03 -6.39
C GLY A 149 -18.78 10.55 -5.31
N LEU A 150 -19.72 9.71 -4.91
CA LEU A 150 -20.64 9.97 -3.81
C LEU A 150 -19.91 9.71 -2.48
N VAL A 151 -19.61 10.78 -1.75
CA VAL A 151 -19.00 10.68 -0.41
C VAL A 151 -20.08 10.32 0.61
N LEU A 152 -20.05 9.08 1.08
CA LEU A 152 -20.96 8.56 2.11
C LEU A 152 -20.40 8.79 3.52
N SER A 153 -19.08 8.85 3.65
CA SER A 153 -18.42 9.28 4.88
C SER A 153 -17.17 10.06 4.50
N GLU A 154 -17.10 11.30 4.95
CA GLU A 154 -15.97 12.18 4.74
C GLU A 154 -14.66 11.58 5.27
N TYR A 155 -13.56 11.90 4.60
CA TYR A 155 -12.24 11.43 5.02
C TYR A 155 -11.88 11.97 6.41
N ARG A 156 -11.51 11.05 7.30
CA ARG A 156 -10.94 11.36 8.60
C ARG A 156 -9.51 10.85 8.66
N ARG A 157 -8.59 11.77 8.94
CA ARG A 157 -7.18 11.46 9.12
C ARG A 157 -6.98 10.37 10.19
N PRO A 158 -5.91 9.56 10.06
CA PRO A 158 -5.42 8.74 11.17
C PRO A 158 -5.24 9.57 12.44
N THR A 159 -5.79 9.11 13.56
CA THR A 159 -5.60 9.73 14.88
C THR A 159 -5.47 8.65 15.95
N PRO A 160 -4.48 7.75 15.84
CA PRO A 160 -4.27 6.71 16.85
C PRO A 160 -4.00 7.39 18.21
N PRO A 161 -4.69 6.98 19.29
CA PRO A 161 -4.45 7.55 20.62
C PRO A 161 -3.01 7.30 21.09
N ARG A 162 -2.54 8.09 22.06
CA ARG A 162 -1.20 7.87 22.63
C ARG A 162 -1.14 6.52 23.33
N SER A 163 0.00 5.85 23.20
CA SER A 163 0.33 4.60 23.88
C SER A 163 -0.59 3.43 23.54
N THR A 164 -1.25 3.46 22.37
CA THR A 164 -2.06 2.34 21.85
C THR A 164 -1.32 1.50 20.79
N GLY A 165 -0.12 1.92 20.42
CA GLY A 165 0.73 1.23 19.45
C GLY A 165 0.29 1.48 18.00
N LEU A 166 0.70 0.57 17.11
CA LEU A 166 0.38 0.64 15.69
C LEU A 166 -1.08 0.25 15.42
N HIS A 167 -1.81 1.15 14.77
CA HIS A 167 -3.13 0.92 14.19
C HIS A 167 -3.02 0.64 12.70
N ARG A 168 -3.84 -0.27 12.20
CA ARG A 168 -3.99 -0.59 10.78
C ARG A 168 -5.01 0.34 10.15
N TYR A 169 -4.63 0.99 9.05
CA TYR A 169 -5.55 1.76 8.22
C TYR A 169 -5.73 1.05 6.90
N GLN A 170 -6.89 0.41 6.75
CA GLN A 170 -7.18 -0.55 5.69
C GLN A 170 -8.02 0.10 4.60
N PHE A 171 -7.46 0.20 3.40
CA PHE A 171 -8.15 0.60 2.19
C PHE A 171 -8.59 -0.66 1.43
N MET A 172 -9.87 -0.74 1.12
CA MET A 172 -10.46 -1.79 0.30
C MET A 172 -11.23 -1.14 -0.84
N LEU A 173 -10.94 -1.59 -2.05
CA LEU A 173 -11.58 -1.12 -3.27
C LEU A 173 -12.42 -2.24 -3.88
N PHE A 174 -13.67 -1.94 -4.18
CA PHE A 174 -14.64 -2.87 -4.76
C PHE A 174 -15.10 -2.39 -6.13
N GLU A 175 -15.35 -3.31 -7.04
CA GLU A 175 -16.19 -3.02 -8.20
C GLU A 175 -17.63 -2.84 -7.70
N GLN A 176 -18.28 -1.73 -8.03
CA GLN A 176 -19.64 -1.45 -7.62
C GLN A 176 -20.63 -2.01 -8.65
N PRO A 177 -21.61 -2.84 -8.24
CA PRO A 177 -22.64 -3.33 -9.14
C PRO A 177 -23.40 -2.19 -9.84
N ALA A 178 -23.68 -2.34 -11.14
CA ALA A 178 -24.29 -1.31 -11.97
C ALA A 178 -25.71 -0.90 -11.51
N ASP A 179 -26.44 -1.79 -10.86
CA ASP A 179 -27.81 -1.58 -10.38
C ASP A 179 -27.88 -1.11 -8.91
N LYS A 180 -26.73 -0.97 -8.22
CA LYS A 180 -26.70 -0.63 -6.80
C LYS A 180 -26.32 0.83 -6.58
N THR A 181 -27.16 1.49 -5.78
CA THR A 181 -26.88 2.80 -5.19
C THR A 181 -26.53 2.58 -3.72
N LEU A 182 -25.28 2.84 -3.37
CA LEU A 182 -24.80 2.66 -2.00
C LEU A 182 -25.29 3.81 -1.11
N SER A 183 -25.65 3.49 0.12
CA SER A 183 -26.09 4.46 1.12
C SER A 183 -25.79 3.96 2.52
N LEU A 184 -25.68 4.90 3.46
CA LEU A 184 -25.63 4.59 4.89
C LEU A 184 -27.05 4.56 5.46
N SER A 185 -27.27 3.68 6.43
CA SER A 185 -28.44 3.74 7.30
C SER A 185 -28.36 4.98 8.21
N GLN A 186 -29.45 5.27 8.91
CA GLN A 186 -29.47 6.33 9.92
C GLN A 186 -28.45 6.05 11.05
N GLU A 187 -28.34 4.79 11.48
CA GLU A 187 -27.40 4.36 12.51
C GLU A 187 -25.96 4.52 12.04
N GLU A 188 -25.65 4.03 10.83
CA GLU A 188 -24.32 4.19 10.25
C GLU A 188 -23.98 5.66 10.04
N SER A 189 -24.94 6.50 9.67
CA SER A 189 -24.71 7.95 9.54
C SER A 189 -24.44 8.63 10.88
N SER A 190 -24.96 8.07 11.98
CA SER A 190 -24.84 8.63 13.32
C SER A 190 -23.59 8.15 14.08
N SER A 191 -22.98 7.03 13.67
CA SER A 191 -21.76 6.48 14.28
C SER A 191 -20.70 6.05 13.26
N LEU A 192 -19.44 6.35 13.60
CA LEU A 192 -18.28 5.91 12.82
C LEU A 192 -17.65 4.64 13.38
N GLY A 193 -17.69 4.46 14.70
CA GLY A 193 -17.15 3.30 15.40
C GLY A 193 -18.16 2.17 15.49
N ASN A 194 -17.66 0.97 15.82
CA ASN A 194 -18.43 -0.28 15.85
C ASN A 194 -19.17 -0.54 14.54
N TRP A 195 -18.62 -0.05 13.43
CA TRP A 195 -19.23 -0.27 12.13
C TRP A 195 -18.94 -1.70 11.67
N ASP A 196 -19.95 -2.33 11.08
CA ASP A 196 -19.82 -3.64 10.46
C ASP A 196 -19.62 -3.48 8.95
N PRO A 197 -18.36 -3.41 8.46
CA PRO A 197 -18.09 -3.30 7.04
C PRO A 197 -18.58 -4.53 6.26
N GLN A 198 -18.64 -5.70 6.89
CA GLN A 198 -19.06 -6.92 6.24
C GLN A 198 -20.57 -6.94 5.99
N ALA A 199 -21.36 -6.45 6.95
CA ALA A 199 -22.79 -6.23 6.73
C ALA A 199 -23.04 -5.23 5.58
N PHE A 200 -22.26 -4.15 5.50
CA PHE A 200 -22.36 -3.19 4.39
C PHE A 200 -22.04 -3.84 3.03
N ILE A 201 -20.94 -4.61 2.96
CA ILE A 201 -20.52 -5.35 1.77
C ILE A 201 -21.62 -6.32 1.32
N GLN A 202 -22.20 -7.08 2.25
CA GLN A 202 -23.26 -8.04 1.96
C GLN A 202 -24.56 -7.35 1.51
N ARG A 203 -24.96 -6.27 2.19
CA ARG A 203 -26.19 -5.52 1.87
C ARG A 203 -26.19 -5.00 0.43
N PHE A 204 -25.04 -4.56 -0.07
CA PHE A 204 -24.91 -4.04 -1.44
C PHE A 204 -24.31 -5.02 -2.44
N GLY A 205 -23.98 -6.25 -2.03
CA GLY A 205 -23.44 -7.28 -2.91
C GLY A 205 -22.09 -6.91 -3.53
N LEU A 206 -21.22 -6.22 -2.79
CA LEU A 206 -19.91 -5.78 -3.30
C LEU A 206 -18.91 -6.93 -3.51
N GLY A 207 -19.17 -8.10 -2.91
CA GLY A 207 -18.29 -9.26 -3.03
C GLY A 207 -16.96 -9.07 -2.29
N ARG A 208 -15.89 -9.63 -2.85
CA ARG A 208 -14.53 -9.46 -2.30
C ARG A 208 -13.89 -8.16 -2.82
N PRO A 209 -12.98 -7.54 -2.06
CA PRO A 209 -12.17 -6.45 -2.59
C PRO A 209 -11.45 -6.88 -3.87
N LEU A 210 -11.45 -6.00 -4.89
CA LEU A 210 -10.65 -6.16 -6.09
C LEU A 210 -9.17 -5.90 -5.80
N ALA A 211 -8.94 -4.90 -4.95
CA ALA A 211 -7.62 -4.51 -4.48
C ALA A 211 -7.72 -3.95 -3.07
N SER A 212 -6.63 -4.09 -2.33
CA SER A 212 -6.52 -3.57 -0.98
C SER A 212 -5.10 -3.16 -0.67
N VAL A 213 -4.97 -2.11 0.11
CA VAL A 213 -3.69 -1.68 0.68
C VAL A 213 -3.92 -1.25 2.13
N GLN A 214 -2.94 -1.51 2.99
CA GLN A 214 -2.97 -0.94 4.33
C GLN A 214 -1.63 -0.31 4.68
N PHE A 215 -1.69 0.64 5.60
CA PHE A 215 -0.51 1.08 6.32
C PHE A 215 -0.74 1.01 7.81
N LEU A 216 0.35 0.87 8.56
CA LEU A 216 0.32 0.95 10.01
C LEU A 216 0.96 2.25 10.48
N THR A 217 0.29 2.97 11.37
CA THR A 217 0.87 4.13 12.05
C THR A 217 0.43 4.15 13.51
N GLN A 218 1.18 4.83 14.34
CA GLN A 218 0.86 5.08 15.75
C GLN A 218 0.87 6.59 16.01
N ASN A 219 0.60 6.99 17.25
CA ASN A 219 0.68 8.38 17.62
C ASN A 219 2.10 8.92 17.37
N PRO A 220 2.28 10.11 16.77
CA PRO A 220 3.62 10.64 16.51
C PRO A 220 4.41 10.96 17.78
N LYS A 221 3.75 11.03 18.95
CA LYS A 221 4.37 11.29 20.25
C LYS A 221 4.73 10.02 21.03
N ASP A 222 4.66 8.85 20.40
CA ASP A 222 5.04 7.54 20.96
C ASP A 222 6.37 7.02 20.39
#